data_AF-A0A843HF72-F1
#
_entry.id   AF-A0A843HF72-F1
#
_cell.length_a   1.000
_cell.length_b   1.000
_cell.length_c   1.000
_cell.angle_alpha   90.00
_cell.angle_beta   90.00
_cell.angle_gamma   90.00
#
_symmetry.space_group_name_H-M   'P 1'
#
loop_
_entity.id
_entity.type
_entity.pdbx_description
1 polymer ?
#
loop_
_entity_poly.entity_id
_entity_poly.type
_entity_poly.pdbx_seq_one_letter_code
_entity_poly.pdbx_strand_id
1 'polypeptide(L)'
;LADKYRDPQGVILAYDNAYKIGQAIVADGEDNYLRARAAALKAMECINEAVDQKRILLTRFERDTLDSTQKTYEQLPDDSDKFLKASIKRYGRKVKDHDITQYDL
;
A
#
# COMPACT_ATOMS: atom_id res chain seq x y z
N LEU A 1 1.87 -8.76 -21.85
CA LEU A 1 1.07 -7.52 -21.92
C LEU A 1 -0.43 -7.75 -21.75
N ALA A 2 -0.96 -8.92 -22.12
CA ALA A 2 -2.41 -9.18 -22.15
C ALA A 2 -3.15 -8.86 -20.83
N ASP A 3 -2.59 -9.20 -19.67
CA ASP A 3 -3.28 -8.99 -18.38
C ASP A 3 -2.95 -7.67 -17.68
N LYS A 4 -2.00 -6.88 -18.21
CA LYS A 4 -1.53 -5.64 -17.55
C LYS A 4 -2.65 -4.65 -17.25
N TYR A 5 -3.66 -4.57 -18.13
CA TYR A 5 -4.75 -3.61 -18.04
C TYR A 5 -6.11 -4.27 -17.82
N ARG A 6 -6.11 -5.53 -17.37
CA ARG A 6 -7.34 -6.26 -17.11
C ARG A 6 -8.01 -5.82 -15.81
N ASP A 7 -7.19 -5.47 -14.83
CA ASP A 7 -7.60 -5.10 -13.48
C ASP A 7 -6.44 -4.33 -12.79
N PRO A 8 -6.70 -3.60 -11.69
CA PRO A 8 -5.65 -2.87 -10.98
C PRO A 8 -4.53 -3.75 -10.42
N GLN A 9 -4.78 -5.03 -10.11
CA GLN A 9 -3.76 -5.97 -9.64
C GLN A 9 -2.80 -6.33 -10.79
N GLY A 10 -3.33 -6.49 -12.01
CA GLY A 10 -2.54 -6.63 -13.23
C GLY A 10 -1.63 -5.41 -13.50
N VAL A 11 -2.11 -4.20 -13.19
CA VAL A 11 -1.32 -2.97 -13.35
C VAL A 11 -0.10 -2.97 -12.44
N ILE A 12 -0.26 -3.28 -11.15
CA ILE A 12 0.85 -3.22 -10.18
C ILE A 12 1.86 -4.36 -10.38
N LEU A 13 1.43 -5.53 -10.87
CA LEU A 13 2.31 -6.68 -11.12
C LEU A 13 3.03 -6.62 -12.48
N ALA A 14 2.65 -5.70 -13.36
CA ALA A 14 3.37 -5.49 -14.60
C ALA A 14 4.82 -5.09 -14.32
N TYR A 15 5.77 -5.73 -15.00
CA TYR A 15 7.21 -5.62 -14.70
C TYR A 15 7.73 -4.18 -14.56
N ASP A 16 7.22 -3.25 -15.36
CA ASP A 16 7.60 -1.85 -15.31
C ASP A 16 7.08 -1.13 -14.06
N ASN A 17 5.84 -1.39 -13.66
CA ASN A 17 5.27 -0.87 -12.43
C ASN A 17 5.85 -1.58 -11.19
N ALA A 18 6.07 -2.89 -11.26
CA ALA A 18 6.72 -3.66 -10.20
C ALA A 18 8.15 -3.14 -9.94
N TYR A 19 8.89 -2.77 -10.98
CA TYR A 19 10.21 -2.15 -10.84
C TYR A 19 10.11 -0.78 -10.15
N LYS A 20 9.18 0.09 -10.55
CA LYS A 20 8.94 1.39 -9.89
C LYS A 20 8.62 1.23 -8.40
N ILE A 21 7.77 0.25 -8.06
CA ILE A 21 7.43 -0.07 -6.66
C ILE A 21 8.67 -0.58 -5.92
N GLY A 22 9.48 -1.43 -6.54
CA GLY A 22 10.76 -1.89 -5.99
C GLY A 22 11.73 -0.74 -5.69
N GLN A 23 11.81 0.27 -6.57
CA GLN A 23 12.61 1.46 -6.32
C GLN A 23 12.11 2.24 -5.09
N ALA A 24 10.80 2.36 -4.91
CA ALA A 24 10.22 2.99 -3.72
C ALA A 24 10.52 2.22 -2.43
N ILE A 25 10.54 0.88 -2.48
CA ILE A 25 10.91 0.03 -1.34
C ILE A 25 12.37 0.24 -0.95
N VAL A 26 13.28 0.25 -1.92
CA VAL A 26 14.73 0.36 -1.65
C VAL A 26 15.10 1.75 -1.14
N ALA A 27 14.34 2.80 -1.50
CA ALA A 27 14.55 4.16 -1.00
C ALA A 27 14.47 4.27 0.52
N ASP A 28 13.56 3.51 1.15
CA ASP A 28 13.38 3.43 2.62
C ASP A 28 13.89 2.09 3.20
N GLY A 29 14.88 1.46 2.56
CA GLY A 29 15.22 0.04 2.75
C GLY A 29 15.55 -0.41 4.19
N GLU A 30 16.01 0.51 5.03
CA GLU A 30 16.36 0.28 6.44
C GLU A 30 15.14 0.15 7.36
N ASP A 31 13.99 0.69 6.97
CA ASP A 31 12.79 0.71 7.79
C ASP A 31 11.66 -0.09 7.13
N ASN A 32 11.29 -1.20 7.78
CA ASN A 32 10.27 -2.13 7.29
C ASN A 32 8.90 -1.47 7.10
N TYR A 33 8.54 -0.52 7.96
CA TYR A 33 7.27 0.17 7.90
C TYR A 33 7.28 1.24 6.80
N LEU A 34 8.31 2.09 6.78
CA LEU A 34 8.40 3.17 5.79
C LEU A 34 8.49 2.61 4.37
N ARG A 35 9.30 1.57 4.12
CA ARG A 35 9.38 0.94 2.80
C ARG A 35 8.05 0.31 2.36
N ALA A 36 7.29 -0.27 3.28
CA ALA A 36 5.98 -0.86 2.97
C ALA A 36 4.95 0.23 2.66
N ARG A 37 4.99 1.34 3.40
CA ARG A 37 4.14 2.51 3.14
C ARG A 37 4.48 3.17 1.80
N ALA A 38 5.75 3.36 1.50
CA ALA A 38 6.23 3.88 0.21
C ALA A 38 5.80 2.98 -0.95
N ALA A 39 5.91 1.66 -0.80
CA ALA A 39 5.43 0.70 -1.79
C ALA A 39 3.93 0.84 -2.06
N ALA A 40 3.12 0.95 -1.00
CA ALA A 40 1.67 1.11 -1.12
C ALA A 40 1.28 2.42 -1.82
N LEU A 41 1.91 3.55 -1.44
CA LEU A 41 1.70 4.84 -2.09
C LEU A 41 2.08 4.77 -3.57
N LYS A 42 3.23 4.15 -3.90
CA LYS A 42 3.68 4.00 -5.28
C LYS A 42 2.75 3.10 -6.10
N ALA A 43 2.21 2.04 -5.51
CA ALA A 43 1.23 1.18 -6.17
C ALA A 43 -0.06 1.94 -6.52
N MET A 44 -0.57 2.76 -5.60
CA MET A 44 -1.75 3.60 -5.84
C MET A 44 -1.47 4.67 -6.91
N GLU A 45 -0.28 5.26 -6.92
CA GLU A 45 0.17 6.17 -7.99
C GLU A 45 0.15 5.48 -9.36
N CYS A 46 0.70 4.26 -9.48
CA CYS A 46 0.69 3.50 -10.74
C CYS A 46 -0.72 3.17 -11.22
N ILE A 47 -1.66 2.87 -10.31
CA ILE A 47 -3.07 2.64 -10.67
C ILE A 47 -3.70 3.95 -11.18
N ASN A 48 -3.49 5.08 -10.49
CA ASN A 48 -3.98 6.38 -10.92
C ASN A 48 -3.41 6.78 -12.29
N GLU A 49 -2.10 6.60 -12.53
CA GLU A 49 -1.48 6.82 -13.84
C GLU A 49 -2.18 6.00 -14.94
N ALA A 50 -2.48 4.72 -14.68
CA ALA A 50 -3.15 3.86 -15.66
C ALA A 50 -4.61 4.29 -15.94
N VAL A 51 -5.32 4.81 -14.94
CA VAL A 51 -6.66 5.39 -15.08
C VAL A 51 -6.60 6.69 -15.89
N ASP A 52 -5.66 7.58 -15.59
CA ASP A 52 -5.52 8.87 -16.26
C ASP A 52 -5.14 8.69 -17.74
N GLN A 53 -4.33 7.67 -18.03
CA GLN A 53 -3.99 7.25 -19.40
C GLN A 53 -5.13 6.49 -20.10
N LYS A 54 -6.29 6.30 -19.44
CA LYS A 54 -7.45 5.54 -19.93
C LYS A 54 -7.10 4.11 -20.34
N ARG A 55 -6.10 3.52 -19.68
CA ARG A 55 -5.67 2.14 -19.93
C ARG A 55 -6.54 1.15 -19.18
N ILE A 56 -6.99 1.52 -17.98
CA ILE A 56 -7.96 0.78 -17.19
C ILE A 56 -9.16 1.67 -16.87
N LEU A 57 -10.31 1.05 -16.63
CA LEU A 57 -11.50 1.71 -16.12
C LEU A 57 -11.82 1.12 -14.75
N LEU A 58 -11.82 1.96 -13.72
CA LEU A 58 -12.30 1.57 -12.41
C LEU A 58 -13.81 1.81 -12.34
N THR A 59 -14.52 0.90 -11.69
CA THR A 59 -15.89 1.18 -11.25
C THR A 59 -15.87 2.33 -10.24
N ARG A 60 -17.02 2.99 -10.05
CA ARG A 60 -17.16 4.04 -9.03
C ARG A 60 -16.73 3.57 -7.65
N PHE A 61 -17.10 2.34 -7.28
CA PHE A 61 -16.74 1.74 -6.01
C PHE A 61 -15.23 1.55 -5.86
N GLU A 62 -14.56 1.04 -6.89
CA GLU A 62 -13.09 0.87 -6.88
C GLU A 62 -12.38 2.22 -6.79
N ARG A 63 -12.89 3.25 -7.49
CA ARG A 63 -12.32 4.60 -7.40
C ARG A 63 -12.48 5.20 -6.01
N ASP A 64 -13.67 5.13 -5.43
CA ASP A 64 -13.95 5.63 -4.08
C ASP A 64 -13.09 4.88 -3.03
N THR A 65 -12.87 3.58 -3.23
CA THR A 65 -12.01 2.75 -2.38
C THR A 65 -10.53 3.12 -2.52
N LEU A 66 -10.05 3.37 -3.74
CA LEU A 66 -8.68 3.79 -4.00
C LEU A 66 -8.40 5.16 -3.35
N ASP A 67 -9.28 6.14 -3.56
CA ASP A 67 -9.13 7.49 -3.03
C ASP A 67 -9.18 7.51 -1.49
N SER A 68 -10.05 6.70 -0.87
CA SER A 68 -10.11 6.57 0.60
C SER A 68 -8.90 5.84 1.18
N THR A 69 -8.39 4.83 0.48
CA THR A 69 -7.17 4.12 0.86
C THR A 69 -5.97 5.05 0.78
N GLN A 70 -5.81 5.80 -0.31
CA GLN A 70 -4.71 6.73 -0.49
C GLN A 70 -4.66 7.78 0.63
N LYS A 71 -5.80 8.41 0.94
CA LYS A 71 -5.90 9.35 2.07
C LYS A 71 -5.51 8.72 3.40
N THR A 72 -5.89 7.45 3.61
CA THR A 72 -5.53 6.74 4.84
C THR A 72 -4.02 6.57 4.95
N TYR A 73 -3.34 6.17 3.86
CA TYR A 73 -1.88 5.99 3.83
C TYR A 73 -1.10 7.31 3.95
N GLU A 74 -1.63 8.40 3.38
CA GLU A 74 -1.05 9.74 3.51
C GLU A 74 -1.14 10.27 4.96
N GLN A 75 -2.19 9.89 5.70
CA GLN A 75 -2.39 10.28 7.11
C GLN A 75 -1.65 9.38 8.11
N LEU A 76 -1.06 8.26 7.65
CA LEU A 76 -0.26 7.41 8.52
C LEU A 76 1.01 8.18 8.98
N PRO A 77 1.47 7.95 10.22
CA PRO A 77 2.63 8.65 10.75
C PRO A 77 3.92 8.29 9.99
N ASP A 78 4.83 9.24 9.83
CA ASP A 78 6.18 9.01 9.26
C ASP A 78 7.15 8.38 10.28
N ASP A 79 6.64 7.93 11.43
CA ASP A 79 7.39 7.40 12.56
C ASP A 79 6.92 5.99 12.86
N SER A 80 7.81 5.03 12.66
CA SER A 80 7.55 3.59 12.75
C SER A 80 7.15 3.16 14.15
N ASP A 81 7.75 3.75 15.19
CA ASP A 81 7.41 3.45 16.58
C ASP A 81 6.00 3.93 16.92
N LYS A 82 5.60 5.12 16.43
CA LYS A 82 4.24 5.62 16.60
C LYS A 82 3.23 4.72 15.89
N PHE A 83 3.53 4.29 14.67
CA PHE A 83 2.67 3.37 13.93
C PHE A 83 2.53 2.03 14.68
N LEU A 84 3.63 1.46 15.15
CA LEU A 84 3.67 0.18 15.85
C LEU A 84 2.88 0.23 17.16
N LYS A 85 3.13 1.22 18.02
CA LYS A 85 2.42 1.40 19.29
C LYS A 85 0.91 1.59 19.08
N ALA A 86 0.52 2.36 18.07
CA ALA A 86 -0.89 2.54 17.72
C ALA A 86 -1.53 1.24 17.25
N SER A 87 -0.81 0.46 16.43
CA SER A 87 -1.26 -0.82 15.89
C SER A 87 -1.43 -1.88 16.98
N ILE A 88 -0.42 -2.08 17.83
CA ILE A 88 -0.49 -3.00 18.98
C ILE A 88 -1.70 -2.68 19.86
N LYS A 89 -1.87 -1.41 20.24
CA LYS A 89 -3.01 -0.98 21.07
C LYS A 89 -4.36 -1.22 20.39
N ARG A 90 -4.45 -0.97 19.08
CA ARG A 90 -5.70 -1.12 18.30
C ARG A 90 -6.06 -2.60 18.15
N TYR A 91 -5.12 -3.44 17.75
CA TYR A 91 -5.37 -4.85 17.47
C TYR A 91 -5.48 -5.68 18.74
N GLY A 92 -4.73 -5.37 19.80
CA GLY A 92 -4.91 -6.01 21.12
C GLY A 92 -6.30 -5.81 21.72
N ARG A 93 -7.04 -4.77 21.29
CA ARG A 93 -8.45 -4.55 21.69
C ARG A 93 -9.46 -5.22 20.77
N LYS A 94 -9.12 -5.38 19.49
CA LYS A 94 -10.07 -5.82 18.44
C LYS A 94 -9.95 -7.30 18.10
N VAL A 95 -8.78 -7.88 18.31
CA VAL A 95 -8.46 -9.27 17.98
C VAL A 95 -8.13 -9.97 19.29
N LYS A 96 -8.98 -10.93 19.68
CA LYS A 96 -8.87 -11.61 20.99
C LYS A 96 -7.56 -12.34 21.16
N ASP A 97 -7.06 -12.96 20.09
CA ASP A 97 -5.86 -13.78 20.08
C ASP A 97 -4.62 -13.00 19.62
N HIS A 98 -4.64 -11.67 19.69
CA HIS A 98 -3.47 -10.87 19.33
C HIS A 98 -2.43 -10.94 20.44
N ASP A 99 -1.38 -11.72 20.19
CA ASP A 99 -0.24 -11.88 21.07
C ASP A 99 0.99 -11.21 20.46
N ILE A 100 1.49 -10.16 21.12
CA ILE A 100 2.67 -9.41 20.68
C ILE A 100 3.95 -10.25 20.74
N THR A 101 4.00 -11.27 21.61
CA THR A 101 5.19 -12.09 21.81
C THR A 101 5.51 -12.98 20.61
N GLN A 102 4.56 -13.18 19.69
CA GLN A 102 4.75 -13.93 18.45
C GLN A 102 5.58 -13.17 17.39
N TYR A 103 5.83 -11.88 17.60
CA TYR A 103 6.44 -10.99 16.60
C TYR A 103 7.82 -10.46 17.01
N ASP A 104 8.41 -11.00 18.09
CA ASP A 104 9.65 -10.48 18.70
C ASP A 104 9.58 -8.97 19.03
N LEU A 105 8.40 -8.49 19.46
CA LEU A 105 8.09 -7.09 19.78
C LEU A 105 7.96 -6.83 21.28
#